data_AF-A0A059A0Z9-F1
#
_entry.id   AF-A0A059A0Z9-F1
#
_cell.length_a   1.000
_cell.length_b   1.000
_cell.length_c   1.000
_cell.angle_alpha   90.00
_cell.angle_beta   90.00
_cell.angle_gamma   90.00
#
_symmetry.space_group_name_H-M   'P 1'
#
loop_
_entity.id
_entity.type
_entity.pdbx_description
1 polymer ?
#
loop_
_entity_poly.entity_id
_entity_poly.type
_entity_poly.pdbx_seq_one_letter_code
_entity_poly.pdbx_strand_id
1 'polypeptide(L)'
;MLKRGSRSKQWFGVCNLSVPALVTYAALIVLALVLFYWGGGKEPVPVPVPAHVKQRWDRFDSSVQFRPVVELRNGTDLISQIPDSPKAVLFIAHGCNGRAINFWDRSPTCQQCVGLPEERLLVLEGLSRKFAVLTVSSVGRCWTMGEERLIVRDIIRWWVGKNKLEKLPLVALGASSGGYFVSALATNLRFSSIVLMIAEGIFDQMDVREDYPPTLFVHMPKDTIRQQKIDEFMPDLKSKGIDVAAVECVEFPLSASTLADRIPGVDENVSAKLFELFRSKGFVDANGYMKRDGRAMRWKKALQENKNILLDRQLVNHVQEELNLAFAYHEMTSLQSEQIFKWFESHMS
;
A
#
# COMPACT_ATOMS: atom_id res chain seq x y z
N MET A 1 -23.31 -76.07 60.67
CA MET A 1 -22.26 -77.12 60.49
C MET A 1 -21.44 -76.72 59.28
N LEU A 2 -20.29 -76.03 59.41
CA LEU A 2 -18.93 -76.53 59.75
C LEU A 2 -18.38 -77.59 58.77
N LYS A 3 -17.40 -77.15 57.94
CA LYS A 3 -16.14 -77.78 57.48
C LYS A 3 -15.72 -77.05 56.18
N ARG A 4 -14.69 -76.20 56.07
CA ARG A 4 -13.28 -76.12 56.53
C ARG A 4 -12.32 -77.09 55.81
N GLY A 5 -11.33 -76.51 55.12
CA GLY A 5 -10.10 -77.14 54.58
C GLY A 5 -9.58 -76.38 53.34
N SER A 6 -8.91 -75.23 53.46
CA SER A 6 -7.48 -74.97 53.73
C SER A 6 -6.50 -75.34 52.60
N ARG A 7 -5.82 -74.33 52.03
CA ARG A 7 -4.36 -74.19 52.09
C ARG A 7 -3.92 -72.79 51.66
N SER A 8 -2.99 -72.24 52.45
CA SER A 8 -2.33 -70.95 52.29
C SER A 8 -1.13 -71.04 51.34
N LYS A 9 -0.76 -69.89 50.77
CA LYS A 9 0.62 -69.37 50.75
C LYS A 9 0.57 -67.86 50.45
N GLN A 10 0.88 -67.06 51.46
CA GLN A 10 1.35 -65.69 51.28
C GLN A 10 2.75 -65.73 50.66
N TRP A 11 3.08 -64.74 49.83
CA TRP A 11 4.27 -63.91 50.05
C TRP A 11 4.10 -62.56 49.36
N PHE A 12 4.44 -61.52 50.12
CA PHE A 12 4.30 -60.11 49.78
C PHE A 12 5.24 -59.71 48.65
N GLY A 13 4.72 -58.99 47.66
CA GLY A 13 5.50 -58.23 46.68
C GLY A 13 5.12 -56.76 46.78
N VAL A 14 5.77 -56.03 47.68
CA VAL A 14 5.71 -54.56 47.74
C VAL A 14 6.46 -54.06 46.51
N CYS A 15 5.75 -53.46 45.56
CA CYS A 15 6.36 -52.76 44.42
C CYS A 15 7.09 -51.52 44.93
N ASN A 16 8.39 -51.65 45.15
CA ASN A 16 9.31 -50.53 45.32
C ASN A 16 9.35 -49.73 44.01
N LEU A 17 8.48 -48.72 43.89
CA LEU A 17 8.72 -47.63 42.95
C LEU A 17 10.01 -46.96 43.39
N SER A 18 11.03 -47.00 42.53
CA SER A 18 12.32 -46.41 42.85
C SER A 18 12.12 -44.91 43.12
N VAL A 19 12.75 -44.40 44.18
CA VAL A 19 12.73 -42.97 44.55
C VAL A 19 12.97 -42.03 43.34
N PRO A 20 13.84 -42.36 42.37
CA PRO A 20 14.00 -41.56 41.15
C PRO A 20 12.74 -41.46 40.29
N ALA A 21 11.92 -42.53 40.22
CA ALA A 21 10.68 -42.55 39.46
C ALA A 21 9.59 -41.68 40.11
N LEU A 22 9.52 -41.68 41.44
CA LEU A 22 8.62 -40.78 42.19
C LEU A 22 9.04 -39.31 42.05
N VAL A 23 10.35 -39.04 42.08
CA VAL A 23 10.90 -37.68 41.88
C VAL A 23 10.65 -37.17 40.46
N THR A 24 10.83 -38.01 39.44
CA THR A 24 10.53 -37.61 38.04
C THR A 24 9.04 -37.39 37.82
N TYR A 25 8.18 -38.23 38.40
CA TYR A 25 6.72 -38.04 38.28
C TYR A 25 6.26 -36.76 39.00
N ALA A 26 6.81 -36.49 40.19
CA ALA A 26 6.56 -35.24 40.91
C ALA A 26 7.06 -34.01 40.13
N ALA A 27 8.24 -34.08 39.52
CA ALA A 27 8.80 -33.00 38.70
C ALA A 27 7.94 -32.73 37.45
N LEU A 28 7.41 -33.78 36.79
CA LEU A 28 6.53 -33.64 35.64
C LEU A 28 5.16 -33.05 36.02
N ILE A 29 4.61 -33.42 37.19
CA ILE A 29 3.38 -32.81 37.71
C ILE A 29 3.60 -31.33 38.02
N VAL A 30 4.72 -30.98 38.66
CA VAL A 30 5.07 -29.58 38.95
C VAL A 30 5.27 -28.79 37.65
N LEU A 31 5.95 -29.35 36.65
CA LEU A 31 6.12 -28.72 35.34
C LEU A 31 4.77 -28.51 34.62
N ALA A 32 3.88 -29.51 34.66
CA ALA A 32 2.54 -29.41 34.09
C ALA A 32 1.69 -28.35 34.82
N LEU A 33 1.78 -28.28 36.15
CA LEU A 33 1.11 -27.25 36.96
C LEU A 33 1.68 -25.86 36.68
N VAL A 34 3.00 -25.70 36.53
CA VAL A 34 3.62 -24.43 36.14
C VAL A 34 3.19 -24.02 34.74
N LEU A 35 3.13 -24.95 33.77
CA LEU A 35 2.63 -24.66 32.43
C LEU A 35 1.12 -24.33 32.42
N PHE A 36 0.31 -24.94 33.29
CA PHE A 36 -1.11 -24.61 33.44
C PHE A 36 -1.33 -23.28 34.17
N TYR A 37 -0.54 -22.95 35.18
CA TYR A 37 -0.65 -21.71 35.95
C TYR A 37 0.02 -20.50 35.24
N TRP A 38 1.05 -20.71 34.42
CA TRP A 38 1.60 -19.68 33.52
C TRP A 38 0.88 -19.61 32.16
N GLY A 39 0.13 -20.65 31.79
CA GLY A 39 -0.81 -20.64 30.66
C GLY A 39 -2.17 -20.00 31.00
N GLY A 40 -2.35 -19.49 32.22
CA GLY A 40 -3.50 -18.71 32.66
C GLY A 40 -3.64 -17.46 31.79
N GLY A 41 -4.61 -17.51 30.88
CA GLY A 41 -4.82 -16.52 29.85
C GLY A 41 -4.88 -15.11 30.40
N LYS A 42 -3.93 -14.28 29.98
CA LYS A 42 -4.29 -12.92 29.67
C LYS A 42 -5.27 -13.04 28.51
N GLU A 43 -6.53 -12.68 28.73
CA GLU A 43 -7.39 -12.28 27.62
C GLU A 43 -6.55 -11.40 26.69
N PRO A 44 -6.59 -11.59 25.37
CA PRO A 44 -5.90 -10.68 24.48
C PRO A 44 -6.44 -9.29 24.83
N VAL A 45 -5.59 -8.49 25.48
CA VAL A 45 -5.81 -7.06 25.62
C VAL A 45 -6.15 -6.62 24.21
N PRO A 46 -7.33 -6.03 23.97
CA PRO A 46 -7.66 -5.55 22.64
C PRO A 46 -6.53 -4.63 22.26
N VAL A 47 -5.69 -5.07 21.31
CA VAL A 47 -4.72 -4.20 20.69
C VAL A 47 -5.58 -3.04 20.20
N PRO A 48 -5.33 -1.79 20.63
CA PRO A 48 -6.10 -0.67 20.15
C PRO A 48 -5.97 -0.69 18.64
N VAL A 49 -7.06 -1.02 17.95
CA VAL A 49 -7.15 -0.85 16.50
C VAL A 49 -6.74 0.59 16.27
N PRO A 50 -5.65 0.86 15.52
CA PRO A 50 -5.24 2.22 15.27
C PRO A 50 -6.46 2.98 14.77
N ALA A 51 -6.70 4.17 15.33
CA ALA A 51 -7.86 5.01 15.06
C ALA A 51 -7.94 5.54 13.60
N HIS A 52 -7.36 4.83 12.64
CA HIS A 52 -7.23 5.19 11.23
C HIS A 52 -8.42 4.74 10.35
N VAL A 53 -9.36 3.95 10.86
CA VAL A 53 -10.52 3.46 10.05
C VAL A 53 -11.69 4.46 10.03
N LYS A 54 -11.48 5.71 10.47
CA LYS A 54 -12.45 6.82 10.33
C LYS A 54 -11.92 8.02 9.54
N GLN A 55 -10.87 7.83 8.74
CA GLN A 55 -10.71 8.74 7.60
C GLN A 55 -11.97 8.58 6.74
N ARG A 56 -12.61 9.69 6.37
CA ARG A 56 -13.76 9.67 5.45
C ARG A 56 -13.17 9.57 4.04
N TRP A 57 -13.18 8.36 3.47
CA TRP A 57 -12.41 8.02 2.27
C TRP A 57 -12.90 8.73 1.01
N ASP A 58 -14.15 9.23 1.04
CA ASP A 58 -14.80 9.96 -0.07
C ASP A 58 -15.00 11.48 0.15
N ARG A 59 -14.30 12.12 1.10
CA ARG A 59 -14.55 13.55 1.40
C ARG A 59 -14.03 14.55 0.34
N PHE A 60 -13.77 14.11 -0.90
CA PHE A 60 -13.64 15.03 -2.04
C PHE A 60 -14.99 15.50 -2.58
N ASP A 61 -16.08 15.22 -1.86
CA ASP A 61 -17.39 15.80 -2.08
C ASP A 61 -17.38 17.32 -1.80
N SER A 62 -16.83 18.10 -2.75
CA SER A 62 -17.38 19.37 -3.29
C SER A 62 -16.35 20.41 -3.79
N SER A 63 -15.06 20.37 -3.41
CA SER A 63 -14.14 21.49 -3.72
C SER A 63 -13.28 21.34 -4.97
N VAL A 64 -12.92 20.11 -5.37
CA VAL A 64 -12.05 19.85 -6.52
C VAL A 64 -12.79 19.02 -7.54
N GLN A 65 -12.95 19.57 -8.74
CA GLN A 65 -13.48 18.84 -9.90
C GLN A 65 -12.36 18.57 -10.90
N PHE A 66 -12.31 17.35 -11.43
CA PHE A 66 -11.41 17.05 -12.54
C PHE A 66 -11.87 17.77 -13.80
N ARG A 67 -10.95 18.58 -14.34
CA ARG A 67 -11.01 19.26 -15.63
C ARG A 67 -9.62 19.17 -16.26
N PRO A 68 -9.13 17.95 -16.53
CA PRO A 68 -7.78 17.75 -17.01
C PRO A 68 -7.59 18.34 -18.40
N VAL A 69 -6.38 18.83 -18.66
CA VAL A 69 -5.85 19.13 -19.98
C VAL A 69 -5.04 17.92 -20.44
N VAL A 70 -5.44 17.35 -21.57
CA VAL A 70 -4.76 16.21 -22.21
C VAL A 70 -3.94 16.73 -23.38
N GLU A 71 -2.65 16.40 -23.40
CA GLU A 71 -1.74 16.75 -24.50
C GLU A 71 -0.89 15.53 -24.90
N LEU A 72 -0.42 15.52 -26.15
CA LEU A 72 0.54 14.53 -26.64
C LEU A 72 1.85 15.24 -26.96
N ARG A 73 2.96 14.76 -26.39
CA ARG A 73 4.29 15.32 -26.67
C ARG A 73 5.33 14.21 -26.70
N ASN A 74 6.20 14.23 -27.72
CA ASN A 74 7.22 13.21 -27.92
C ASN A 74 6.65 11.78 -27.88
N GLY A 75 5.47 11.58 -28.47
CA GLY A 75 4.78 10.28 -28.49
C GLY A 75 4.20 9.82 -27.16
N THR A 76 4.16 10.69 -26.14
CA THR A 76 3.76 10.35 -24.78
C THR A 76 2.55 11.17 -24.33
N ASP A 77 1.58 10.51 -23.71
CA ASP A 77 0.41 11.17 -23.10
C ASP A 77 0.83 11.98 -21.87
N LEU A 78 0.44 13.24 -21.87
CA LEU A 78 0.58 14.19 -20.78
C LEU A 78 -0.82 14.57 -20.30
N ILE A 79 -1.11 14.42 -19.02
CA ILE A 79 -2.38 14.86 -18.45
C ILE A 79 -2.10 15.71 -17.22
N SER A 80 -2.72 16.88 -17.16
CA SER A 80 -2.44 17.85 -16.11
C SER A 80 -3.65 18.67 -15.70
N GLN A 81 -3.60 19.22 -14.50
CA GLN A 81 -4.56 20.22 -14.03
C GLN A 81 -3.86 21.19 -13.08
N ILE A 82 -4.14 22.48 -13.26
CA ILE A 82 -3.58 23.56 -12.47
C ILE A 82 -4.73 24.15 -11.64
N PRO A 83 -4.66 24.12 -10.30
CA PRO A 83 -5.66 24.77 -9.46
C PRO A 83 -5.42 26.29 -9.43
N ASP A 84 -6.43 27.05 -9.00
CA ASP A 84 -6.25 28.49 -8.77
C ASP A 84 -5.18 28.74 -7.71
N SER A 85 -4.28 29.68 -7.98
CA SER A 85 -3.15 30.05 -7.11
C SER A 85 -2.29 28.84 -6.70
N PRO A 86 -1.62 28.16 -7.66
CA PRO A 86 -0.80 27.00 -7.36
C PRO A 86 0.40 27.39 -6.51
N LYS A 87 0.74 26.57 -5.52
CA LYS A 87 1.89 26.79 -4.63
C LYS A 87 3.11 25.94 -4.97
N ALA A 88 2.92 24.87 -5.73
CA ALA A 88 3.95 23.92 -6.12
C ALA A 88 3.54 23.17 -7.40
N VAL A 89 4.51 22.58 -8.08
CA VAL A 89 4.30 21.62 -9.17
C VAL A 89 4.54 20.21 -8.63
N LEU A 90 3.60 19.29 -8.87
CA LEU A 90 3.73 17.88 -8.55
C LEU A 90 3.78 17.06 -9.84
N PHE A 91 4.91 16.40 -10.07
CA PHE A 91 5.02 15.36 -11.10
C PHE A 91 4.72 13.97 -10.50
N ILE A 92 3.87 13.17 -11.15
CA ILE A 92 3.56 11.80 -10.71
C ILE A 92 3.92 10.79 -11.80
N ALA A 93 4.75 9.80 -11.44
CA ALA A 93 5.17 8.68 -12.27
C ALA A 93 4.52 7.38 -11.82
N HIS A 94 3.81 6.72 -12.74
CA HIS A 94 3.02 5.52 -12.45
C HIS A 94 3.86 4.25 -12.23
N GLY A 95 3.26 3.22 -11.63
CA GLY A 95 3.84 1.88 -11.55
C GLY A 95 3.72 1.09 -12.86
N CYS A 96 4.32 -0.11 -12.93
CA CYS A 96 4.22 -0.95 -14.13
C CYS A 96 2.74 -1.26 -14.46
N ASN A 97 2.40 -1.23 -15.75
CA ASN A 97 1.04 -1.34 -16.31
C ASN A 97 0.13 -0.12 -16.07
N GLY A 98 0.59 0.89 -15.34
CA GLY A 98 -0.08 2.18 -15.24
C GLY A 98 0.14 3.05 -16.49
N ARG A 99 -0.60 4.16 -16.54
CA ARG A 99 -0.54 5.23 -17.55
C ARG A 99 -1.05 6.54 -16.92
N ALA A 100 -0.78 7.68 -17.56
CA ALA A 100 -1.32 8.97 -17.12
C ALA A 100 -2.86 8.95 -16.97
N ILE A 101 -3.57 8.26 -17.89
CA ILE A 101 -5.05 8.14 -17.85
C ILE A 101 -5.60 7.46 -16.59
N ASN A 102 -4.78 6.75 -15.81
CA ASN A 102 -5.24 6.12 -14.57
C ASN A 102 -5.47 7.12 -13.45
N PHE A 103 -4.82 8.29 -13.49
CA PHE A 103 -4.88 9.31 -12.44
C PHE A 103 -6.07 10.27 -12.52
N TRP A 104 -6.85 10.18 -13.59
CA TRP A 104 -7.89 11.14 -13.89
C TRP A 104 -9.18 10.40 -14.23
N ASP A 105 -10.30 10.97 -13.85
CA ASP A 105 -11.59 10.40 -14.18
C ASP A 105 -11.95 10.63 -15.64
N ARG A 106 -12.78 9.72 -16.15
CA ARG A 106 -13.49 9.98 -17.40
C ARG A 106 -14.27 11.29 -17.28
N SER A 107 -14.04 12.18 -18.23
CA SER A 107 -14.66 13.50 -18.30
C SER A 107 -14.84 13.93 -19.75
N PRO A 108 -15.62 14.99 -20.04
CA PRO A 108 -15.74 15.54 -21.40
C PRO A 108 -14.39 15.84 -22.06
N THR A 109 -13.39 16.27 -21.29
CA THR A 109 -12.04 16.60 -21.78
C THR A 109 -11.07 15.42 -21.79
N CYS A 110 -11.45 14.28 -21.21
CA CYS A 110 -10.68 13.03 -21.28
C CYS A 110 -11.61 11.81 -21.25
N GLN A 111 -12.04 11.34 -22.42
CA GLN A 111 -12.96 10.20 -22.54
C GLN A 111 -12.29 8.86 -22.25
N GLN A 112 -10.99 8.77 -22.52
CA GLN A 112 -10.13 7.61 -22.31
C GLN A 112 -9.60 7.48 -20.88
N CYS A 113 -9.81 8.50 -20.05
CA CYS A 113 -9.43 8.48 -18.65
C CYS A 113 -10.18 7.38 -17.88
N VAL A 114 -9.50 6.77 -16.92
CA VAL A 114 -9.95 5.59 -16.19
C VAL A 114 -10.28 5.93 -14.74
N GLY A 115 -9.37 6.61 -14.03
CA GLY A 115 -9.56 7.00 -12.63
C GLY A 115 -9.47 5.81 -11.66
N LEU A 116 -8.32 5.12 -11.66
CA LEU A 116 -8.05 4.07 -10.66
C LEU A 116 -8.04 4.67 -9.24
N PRO A 117 -8.63 3.99 -8.24
CA PRO A 117 -8.86 4.53 -6.90
C PRO A 117 -7.66 5.25 -6.28
N GLU A 118 -6.48 4.61 -6.24
CA GLU A 118 -5.34 5.19 -5.54
C GLU A 118 -4.71 6.35 -6.31
N GLU A 119 -4.55 6.19 -7.62
CA GLU A 119 -4.02 7.20 -8.51
C GLU A 119 -4.88 8.47 -8.49
N ARG A 120 -6.21 8.32 -8.63
CA ARG A 120 -7.11 9.48 -8.65
C ARG A 120 -7.11 10.24 -7.33
N LEU A 121 -7.05 9.53 -6.20
CA LEU A 121 -7.13 10.15 -4.87
C LEU A 121 -5.87 10.95 -4.58
N LEU A 122 -4.70 10.50 -5.04
CA LEU A 122 -3.46 11.27 -4.97
C LEU A 122 -3.54 12.58 -5.77
N VAL A 123 -4.15 12.58 -6.96
CA VAL A 123 -4.33 13.81 -7.74
C VAL A 123 -5.32 14.75 -7.07
N LEU A 124 -6.46 14.24 -6.61
CA LEU A 124 -7.47 15.06 -5.92
C LEU A 124 -6.88 15.72 -4.67
N GLU A 125 -6.10 14.97 -3.89
CA GLU A 125 -5.42 15.52 -2.72
C GLU A 125 -4.44 16.63 -3.13
N GLY A 126 -3.61 16.39 -4.14
CA GLY A 126 -2.66 17.39 -4.63
C GLY A 126 -3.35 18.67 -5.10
N LEU A 127 -4.40 18.55 -5.89
CA LEU A 127 -5.19 19.68 -6.35
C LEU A 127 -5.87 20.43 -5.19
N SER A 128 -6.40 19.70 -4.21
CA SER A 128 -7.04 20.30 -3.01
C SER A 128 -6.06 21.13 -2.19
N ARG A 129 -4.79 20.72 -2.16
CA ARG A 129 -3.67 21.41 -1.50
C ARG A 129 -2.98 22.44 -2.37
N LYS A 130 -3.54 22.77 -3.54
CA LYS A 130 -3.02 23.76 -4.49
C LYS A 130 -1.71 23.37 -5.18
N PHE A 131 -1.47 22.09 -5.40
CA PHE A 131 -0.43 21.63 -6.31
C PHE A 131 -0.93 21.63 -7.75
N ALA A 132 -0.13 22.17 -8.66
CA ALA A 132 -0.32 21.97 -10.10
C ALA A 132 0.17 20.56 -10.44
N VAL A 133 -0.74 19.66 -10.84
CA VAL A 133 -0.42 18.23 -10.99
C VAL A 133 -0.16 17.88 -12.44
N LEU A 134 0.93 17.18 -12.68
CA LEU A 134 1.39 16.68 -13.98
C LEU A 134 1.60 15.17 -13.93
N THR A 135 0.96 14.45 -14.83
CA THR A 135 1.13 13.00 -15.02
C THR A 135 1.57 12.71 -16.45
N VAL A 136 2.48 11.74 -16.60
CA VAL A 136 3.06 11.36 -17.89
C VAL A 136 3.01 9.83 -17.98
N SER A 137 2.63 9.31 -19.15
CA SER A 137 2.72 7.88 -19.41
C SER A 137 4.17 7.47 -19.71
N SER A 138 4.61 6.30 -19.28
CA SER A 138 5.83 5.71 -19.81
C SER A 138 5.65 5.29 -21.27
N VAL A 139 6.75 5.20 -22.03
CA VAL A 139 6.76 4.69 -23.41
C VAL A 139 6.24 3.25 -23.46
N GLY A 140 6.56 2.45 -22.44
CA GLY A 140 6.23 1.05 -22.37
C GLY A 140 5.22 0.71 -21.26
N ARG A 141 5.34 -0.52 -20.77
CA ARG A 141 4.60 -0.99 -19.59
C ARG A 141 5.16 -0.39 -18.30
N CYS A 142 6.47 -0.22 -18.23
CA CYS A 142 7.22 0.29 -17.10
C CYS A 142 8.15 1.39 -17.60
N TRP A 143 8.58 2.24 -16.68
CA TRP A 143 9.59 3.26 -16.96
C TRP A 143 10.96 2.65 -17.25
N THR A 144 11.72 3.34 -18.10
CA THR A 144 13.11 3.06 -18.43
C THR A 144 14.00 4.22 -18.01
N MET A 145 15.23 3.93 -17.56
CA MET A 145 16.14 4.93 -17.00
C MET A 145 17.02 5.63 -18.06
N GLY A 146 16.90 5.19 -19.32
CA GLY A 146 17.70 5.68 -20.45
C GLY A 146 17.16 6.99 -21.04
N GLU A 147 16.89 6.99 -22.35
CA GLU A 147 16.46 8.18 -23.09
C GLU A 147 15.14 8.77 -22.57
N GLU A 148 14.22 7.92 -22.12
CA GLU A 148 12.92 8.33 -21.56
C GLU A 148 13.08 9.33 -20.41
N ARG A 149 14.12 9.19 -19.59
CA ARG A 149 14.42 10.14 -18.51
C ARG A 149 14.70 11.55 -19.01
N LEU A 150 15.44 11.67 -20.12
CA LEU A 150 15.74 12.96 -20.73
C LEU A 150 14.49 13.56 -21.39
N ILE A 151 13.71 12.72 -22.08
CA ILE A 151 12.44 13.12 -22.70
C ILE A 151 11.48 13.70 -21.66
N VAL A 152 11.30 13.00 -20.53
CA VAL A 152 10.36 13.40 -19.48
C VAL A 152 10.85 14.64 -18.74
N ARG A 153 12.17 14.76 -18.48
CA ARG A 153 12.76 16.00 -17.95
C ARG A 153 12.39 17.20 -18.83
N ASP A 154 12.51 17.04 -20.14
CA ASP A 154 12.24 18.12 -21.10
C ASP A 154 10.74 18.41 -21.22
N ILE A 155 9.87 17.39 -21.11
CA ILE A 155 8.43 17.55 -20.98
C ILE A 155 8.07 18.36 -19.73
N ILE A 156 8.63 18.01 -18.56
CA ILE A 156 8.36 18.72 -17.30
C ILE A 156 8.80 20.18 -17.42
N ARG A 157 10.03 20.44 -17.86
CA ARG A 157 10.53 21.81 -18.04
C ARG A 157 9.69 22.63 -19.00
N TRP A 158 9.33 22.03 -20.14
CA TRP A 158 8.46 22.69 -21.12
C TRP A 158 7.08 23.01 -20.53
N TRP A 159 6.45 22.06 -19.84
CA TRP A 159 5.12 22.25 -19.27
C TRP A 159 5.14 23.29 -18.15
N VAL A 160 6.15 23.27 -17.28
CA VAL A 160 6.36 24.29 -16.23
C VAL A 160 6.52 25.67 -16.86
N GLY A 161 7.35 25.81 -17.91
CA GLY A 161 7.58 27.08 -18.59
C GLY A 161 6.36 27.61 -19.35
N LYS A 162 5.68 26.72 -20.11
CA LYS A 162 4.44 27.05 -20.83
C LYS A 162 3.37 27.64 -19.90
N ASN A 163 3.29 27.12 -18.68
CA ASN A 163 2.29 27.51 -17.70
C ASN A 163 2.78 28.57 -16.70
N LYS A 164 3.98 29.13 -16.87
CA LYS A 164 4.58 30.17 -16.02
C LYS A 164 4.73 29.76 -14.55
N LEU A 165 5.13 28.51 -14.31
CA LEU A 165 5.26 27.91 -12.98
C LEU A 165 6.73 27.82 -12.51
N GLU A 166 7.69 28.42 -13.22
CA GLU A 166 9.14 28.27 -13.00
C GLU A 166 9.61 28.75 -11.62
N LYS A 167 8.83 29.63 -10.98
CA LYS A 167 9.12 30.16 -9.65
C LYS A 167 8.59 29.29 -8.52
N LEU A 168 7.80 28.26 -8.83
CA LEU A 168 7.22 27.38 -7.84
C LEU A 168 8.15 26.19 -7.56
N PRO A 169 8.17 25.66 -6.33
CA PRO A 169 8.86 24.41 -6.01
C PRO A 169 8.32 23.27 -6.88
N LEU A 170 9.21 22.41 -7.34
CA LEU A 170 8.90 21.21 -8.11
C LEU A 170 9.13 19.99 -7.24
N VAL A 171 8.11 19.17 -7.02
CA VAL A 171 8.20 17.91 -6.28
C VAL A 171 7.79 16.74 -7.17
N ALA A 172 8.17 15.52 -6.79
CA ALA A 172 7.81 14.32 -7.54
C ALA A 172 7.39 13.16 -6.65
N LEU A 173 6.43 12.38 -7.14
CA LEU A 173 6.01 11.09 -6.59
C LEU A 173 6.18 10.02 -7.67
N GLY A 174 6.84 8.93 -7.35
CA GLY A 174 6.92 7.78 -8.24
C GLY A 174 6.54 6.48 -7.52
N ALA A 175 5.75 5.62 -8.16
CA ALA A 175 5.41 4.30 -7.60
C ALA A 175 6.07 3.16 -8.35
N SER A 176 6.63 2.18 -7.64
CA SER A 176 7.26 0.98 -8.23
C SER A 176 8.28 1.38 -9.30
N SER A 177 8.13 0.97 -10.57
CA SER A 177 9.00 1.44 -11.67
C SER A 177 9.05 2.97 -11.80
N GLY A 178 7.97 3.68 -11.49
CA GLY A 178 7.94 5.15 -11.42
C GLY A 178 8.76 5.69 -10.25
N GLY A 179 8.87 4.96 -9.14
CA GLY A 179 9.73 5.33 -8.01
C GLY A 179 11.20 5.21 -8.38
N TYR A 180 11.60 4.11 -9.01
CA TYR A 180 12.93 3.99 -9.60
C TYR A 180 13.21 5.13 -10.59
N PHE A 181 12.24 5.44 -11.44
CA PHE A 181 12.36 6.49 -12.43
C PHE A 181 12.52 7.88 -11.82
N VAL A 182 11.71 8.24 -10.83
CA VAL A 182 11.83 9.52 -10.11
C VAL A 182 13.18 9.60 -9.40
N SER A 183 13.65 8.52 -8.79
CA SER A 183 14.97 8.51 -8.14
C SER A 183 16.10 8.79 -9.15
N ALA A 184 16.02 8.22 -10.35
CA ALA A 184 16.97 8.48 -11.43
C ALA A 184 16.83 9.89 -12.03
N LEU A 185 15.60 10.37 -12.20
CA LEU A 185 15.29 11.68 -12.78
C LEU A 185 15.78 12.82 -11.89
N ALA A 186 15.76 12.63 -10.57
CA ALA A 186 16.26 13.58 -9.59
C ALA A 186 17.76 13.92 -9.75
N THR A 187 18.55 13.08 -10.43
CA THR A 187 19.96 13.40 -10.73
C THR A 187 20.09 14.41 -11.89
N ASN A 188 19.03 14.66 -12.64
CA ASN A 188 19.04 15.51 -13.86
C ASN A 188 18.00 16.64 -13.82
N LEU A 189 17.10 16.60 -12.83
CA LEU A 189 16.09 17.61 -12.59
C LEU A 189 16.03 17.89 -11.09
N ARG A 190 16.17 19.15 -10.72
CA ARG A 190 16.14 19.55 -9.32
C ARG A 190 14.70 19.52 -8.81
N PHE A 191 14.46 18.70 -7.80
CA PHE A 191 13.22 18.67 -7.03
C PHE A 191 13.46 19.29 -5.66
N SER A 192 12.42 19.89 -5.09
CA SER A 192 12.38 20.34 -3.69
C SER A 192 12.35 19.14 -2.73
N SER A 193 11.60 18.10 -3.10
CA SER A 193 11.62 16.79 -2.44
C SER A 193 10.96 15.75 -3.34
N ILE A 194 11.23 14.48 -3.07
CA ILE A 194 10.66 13.34 -3.80
C ILE A 194 10.04 12.31 -2.86
N VAL A 195 9.06 11.56 -3.39
CA VAL A 195 8.42 10.43 -2.73
C VAL A 195 8.58 9.19 -3.58
N LEU A 196 9.17 8.14 -3.01
CA LEU A 196 9.35 6.85 -3.63
C LEU A 196 8.38 5.86 -2.99
N MET A 197 7.30 5.57 -3.71
CA MET A 197 6.24 4.68 -3.24
C MET A 197 6.48 3.27 -3.74
N ILE A 198 6.36 2.27 -2.87
CA ILE A 198 6.58 0.84 -3.14
C ILE A 198 7.85 0.58 -3.98
N ALA A 199 8.89 1.38 -3.73
CA ALA A 199 10.15 1.36 -4.46
C ALA A 199 11.29 1.84 -3.54
N GLU A 200 12.45 1.20 -3.67
CA GLU A 200 13.67 1.51 -2.96
C GLU A 200 14.55 2.56 -3.67
N GLY A 201 14.21 2.97 -4.90
CA GLY A 201 15.08 3.80 -5.75
C GLY A 201 16.23 3.01 -6.40
N ILE A 202 17.14 3.70 -7.09
CA ILE A 202 18.32 3.08 -7.74
C ILE A 202 19.64 3.67 -7.22
N PHE A 203 19.69 3.93 -5.90
CA PHE A 203 20.80 4.65 -5.25
C PHE A 203 22.17 3.95 -5.37
N ASP A 204 22.18 2.63 -5.56
CA ASP A 204 23.38 1.83 -5.81
C ASP A 204 23.89 1.91 -7.26
N GLN A 205 23.09 2.45 -8.17
CA GLN A 205 23.37 2.56 -9.61
C GLN A 205 23.63 4.01 -10.06
N MET A 206 23.64 4.97 -9.13
CA MET A 206 23.83 6.38 -9.44
C MET A 206 24.75 7.08 -8.44
N ASP A 207 25.42 8.12 -8.91
CA ASP A 207 26.19 9.02 -8.04
C ASP A 207 25.22 9.97 -7.32
N VAL A 208 24.87 9.61 -6.08
CA VAL A 208 24.04 10.45 -5.22
C VAL A 208 24.90 11.54 -4.62
N ARG A 209 24.67 12.77 -5.08
CA ARG A 209 25.35 13.99 -4.62
C ARG A 209 24.72 14.52 -3.33
N GLU A 210 25.43 15.38 -2.60
CA GLU A 210 24.93 16.03 -1.37
C GLU A 210 23.71 16.94 -1.64
N ASP A 211 23.54 17.42 -2.88
CA ASP A 211 22.40 18.24 -3.30
C ASP A 211 21.21 17.43 -3.85
N TYR A 212 21.21 16.10 -3.64
CA TYR A 212 20.09 15.23 -4.00
C TYR A 212 18.85 15.56 -3.13
N PRO A 213 17.63 15.53 -3.69
CA PRO A 213 16.45 15.99 -2.97
C PRO A 213 16.13 15.13 -1.72
N PRO A 214 15.57 15.77 -0.66
CA PRO A 214 14.92 15.06 0.43
C PRO A 214 13.98 13.98 -0.08
N THR A 215 14.12 12.77 0.46
CA THR A 215 13.42 11.57 -0.03
C THR A 215 12.55 10.93 1.04
N LEU A 216 11.25 10.79 0.76
CA LEU A 216 10.34 9.99 1.57
C LEU A 216 10.09 8.63 0.90
N PHE A 217 10.36 7.56 1.62
CA PHE A 217 9.93 6.22 1.23
C PHE A 217 8.53 5.94 1.75
N VAL A 218 7.64 5.43 0.90
CA VAL A 218 6.31 4.96 1.29
C VAL A 218 6.22 3.51 0.89
N HIS A 219 6.25 2.59 1.85
CA HIS A 219 6.38 1.16 1.53
C HIS A 219 5.44 0.29 2.36
N MET A 220 5.22 -0.92 1.87
CA MET A 220 4.40 -1.92 2.51
C MET A 220 5.31 -2.97 3.17
N PRO A 221 5.26 -3.20 4.48
CA PRO A 221 6.20 -4.10 5.17
C PRO A 221 6.14 -5.57 4.72
N LYS A 222 5.02 -6.04 4.12
CA LYS A 222 4.97 -7.41 3.58
C LYS A 222 5.88 -7.60 2.36
N ASP A 223 6.27 -6.51 1.69
CA ASP A 223 7.27 -6.54 0.64
C ASP A 223 8.67 -6.41 1.23
N THR A 224 9.12 -7.53 1.80
CA THR A 224 10.36 -7.61 2.57
C THR A 224 11.59 -7.28 1.74
N ILE A 225 11.55 -7.51 0.42
CA ILE A 225 12.67 -7.19 -0.48
C ILE A 225 12.84 -5.67 -0.56
N ARG A 226 11.75 -4.93 -0.80
CA ARG A 226 11.78 -3.47 -0.84
C ARG A 226 12.12 -2.89 0.53
N GLN A 227 11.53 -3.41 1.60
CA GLN A 227 11.83 -2.96 2.96
C GLN A 227 13.33 -3.08 3.29
N GLN A 228 13.93 -4.24 3.04
CA GLN A 228 15.37 -4.45 3.27
C GLN A 228 16.24 -3.45 2.50
N LYS A 229 15.90 -3.17 1.24
CA LYS A 229 16.66 -2.20 0.43
C LYS A 229 16.49 -0.77 0.93
N ILE A 230 15.31 -0.39 1.38
CA ILE A 230 15.08 0.92 2.01
C ILE A 230 15.92 1.04 3.29
N ASP A 231 15.93 0.01 4.13
CA ASP A 231 16.73 -0.04 5.35
C ASP A 231 18.25 0.08 5.07
N GLU A 232 18.71 -0.47 3.94
CA GLU A 232 20.10 -0.34 3.45
C GLU A 232 20.41 1.08 2.96
N PHE A 233 19.52 1.70 2.18
CA PHE A 233 19.80 3.00 1.54
C PHE A 233 19.60 4.21 2.47
N MET A 234 18.70 4.13 3.46
CA MET A 234 18.41 5.26 4.35
C MET A 234 19.65 5.77 5.11
N PRO A 235 20.48 4.92 5.75
CA PRO A 235 21.71 5.38 6.40
C PRO A 235 22.68 6.07 5.44
N ASP A 236 22.86 5.52 4.24
CA ASP A 236 23.77 6.07 3.23
C ASP A 236 23.33 7.45 2.77
N LEU A 237 22.04 7.65 2.50
CA LEU A 237 21.49 8.96 2.14
C LEU A 237 21.64 9.98 3.27
N LYS A 238 21.34 9.56 4.51
CA LYS A 238 21.52 10.41 5.69
C LYS A 238 22.98 10.80 5.92
N SER A 239 23.92 9.88 5.66
CA SER A 239 25.36 10.16 5.77
C SER A 239 25.84 11.25 4.80
N LYS A 240 25.12 11.43 3.68
CA LYS A 240 25.35 12.49 2.69
C LYS A 240 24.61 13.80 2.99
N GLY A 241 23.97 13.90 4.15
CA GLY A 241 23.21 15.08 4.57
C GLY A 241 21.82 15.22 3.93
N ILE A 242 21.33 14.18 3.26
CA ILE A 242 19.99 14.18 2.64
C ILE A 242 18.96 13.87 3.74
N ASP A 243 17.90 14.68 3.84
CA ASP A 243 16.77 14.36 4.73
C ASP A 243 15.96 13.19 4.16
N VAL A 244 15.77 12.17 4.99
CA VAL A 244 15.16 10.91 4.58
C VAL A 244 14.28 10.34 5.68
N ALA A 245 13.05 10.00 5.30
CA ALA A 245 12.06 9.35 6.15
C ALA A 245 11.41 8.16 5.45
N ALA A 246 10.72 7.32 6.22
CA ALA A 246 9.91 6.22 5.71
C ALA A 246 8.54 6.23 6.38
N VAL A 247 7.51 5.85 5.61
CA VAL A 247 6.15 5.63 6.08
C VAL A 247 5.73 4.21 5.69
N GLU A 248 5.25 3.46 6.68
CA GLU A 248 4.75 2.11 6.50
C GLU A 248 3.25 2.10 6.18
N CYS A 249 2.88 1.34 5.16
CA CYS A 249 1.52 1.07 4.73
C CYS A 249 1.17 -0.36 5.12
N VAL A 250 0.37 -0.52 6.16
CA VAL A 250 -0.04 -1.84 6.68
C VAL A 250 -1.40 -2.28 6.13
N GLU A 251 -1.66 -3.58 6.20
CA GLU A 251 -2.94 -4.16 5.79
C GLU A 251 -4.10 -3.62 6.62
N PHE A 252 -5.30 -3.63 6.04
CA PHE A 252 -6.52 -3.22 6.72
C PHE A 252 -7.68 -4.16 6.35
N PRO A 253 -8.68 -4.29 7.23
CA PRO A 253 -9.81 -5.15 6.95
C PRO A 253 -10.74 -4.50 5.93
N LEU A 254 -11.21 -5.29 4.97
CA LEU A 254 -12.32 -4.92 4.12
C LEU A 254 -13.63 -4.97 4.92
N SER A 255 -14.58 -4.13 4.52
CA SER A 255 -15.94 -4.10 5.04
C SER A 255 -16.96 -4.07 3.90
N ALA A 256 -18.24 -4.13 4.24
CA ALA A 256 -19.32 -4.06 3.26
C ALA A 256 -19.36 -2.72 2.50
N SER A 257 -18.86 -1.61 3.07
CA SER A 257 -18.86 -0.30 2.41
C SER A 257 -17.55 0.02 1.70
N THR A 258 -16.45 -0.70 1.99
CA THR A 258 -15.09 -0.31 1.55
C THR A 258 -14.95 -0.04 0.05
N LEU A 259 -15.60 -0.82 -0.82
CA LEU A 259 -15.50 -0.60 -2.26
C LEU A 259 -16.38 0.57 -2.72
N ALA A 260 -17.54 0.77 -2.10
CA ALA A 260 -18.39 1.92 -2.39
C ALA A 260 -17.74 3.23 -1.93
N ASP A 261 -17.06 3.20 -0.78
CA ASP A 261 -16.36 4.35 -0.17
C ASP A 261 -15.08 4.79 -0.91
N ARG A 262 -14.69 4.09 -1.98
CA ARG A 262 -13.40 4.29 -2.67
C ARG A 262 -13.48 4.22 -4.19
N ILE A 263 -14.47 3.51 -4.72
CA ILE A 263 -14.60 3.30 -6.17
C ILE A 263 -15.85 4.01 -6.66
N PRO A 264 -15.69 5.19 -7.29
CA PRO A 264 -16.81 5.86 -7.93
C PRO A 264 -17.49 4.96 -8.97
N GLY A 265 -18.81 4.84 -8.83
CA GLY A 265 -19.62 3.94 -9.65
C GLY A 265 -19.88 2.55 -9.03
N VAL A 266 -19.29 2.24 -7.87
CA VAL A 266 -19.72 1.09 -7.05
C VAL A 266 -20.71 1.59 -6.00
N ASP A 267 -21.96 1.12 -6.05
CA ASP A 267 -22.94 1.41 -5.01
C ASP A 267 -22.77 0.51 -3.77
N GLU A 268 -23.34 0.94 -2.64
CA GLU A 268 -23.26 0.23 -1.35
C GLU A 268 -23.76 -1.22 -1.44
N ASN A 269 -24.78 -1.50 -2.25
CA ASN A 269 -25.36 -2.84 -2.38
C ASN A 269 -24.45 -3.77 -3.20
N VAL A 270 -23.82 -3.27 -4.27
CA VAL A 270 -22.79 -4.01 -5.02
C VAL A 270 -21.58 -4.27 -4.13
N SER A 271 -21.10 -3.27 -3.39
CA SER A 271 -19.99 -3.41 -2.44
C SER A 271 -20.29 -4.47 -1.38
N ALA A 272 -21.45 -4.42 -0.74
CA ALA A 272 -21.86 -5.39 0.27
C ALA A 272 -21.93 -6.83 -0.29
N LYS A 273 -22.49 -7.00 -1.50
CA LYS A 273 -22.55 -8.31 -2.17
C LYS A 273 -21.16 -8.85 -2.53
N LEU A 274 -20.25 -7.99 -2.99
CA LEU A 274 -18.86 -8.36 -3.28
C LEU A 274 -18.14 -8.78 -2.00
N PHE A 275 -18.31 -8.03 -0.90
CA PHE A 275 -17.74 -8.39 0.40
C PHE A 275 -18.23 -9.77 0.88
N GLU A 276 -19.52 -10.06 0.78
CA GLU A 276 -20.07 -11.37 1.12
C GLU A 276 -19.60 -12.50 0.18
N LEU A 277 -19.40 -12.20 -1.12
CA LEU A 277 -18.73 -13.13 -2.03
C LEU A 277 -17.30 -13.43 -1.56
N PHE A 278 -16.54 -12.42 -1.16
CA PHE A 278 -15.16 -12.60 -0.70
C PHE A 278 -15.09 -13.41 0.59
N ARG A 279 -16.01 -13.18 1.53
CA ARG A 279 -16.13 -13.96 2.77
C ARG A 279 -16.50 -15.41 2.49
N SER A 280 -17.56 -15.64 1.71
CA SER A 280 -18.06 -17.00 1.41
C SER A 280 -17.07 -17.85 0.63
N LYS A 281 -16.23 -17.23 -0.21
CA LYS A 281 -15.14 -17.92 -0.94
C LYS A 281 -13.84 -18.00 -0.15
N GLY A 282 -13.79 -17.43 1.06
CA GLY A 282 -12.64 -17.45 1.93
C GLY A 282 -11.46 -16.61 1.46
N PHE A 283 -11.71 -15.58 0.64
CA PHE A 283 -10.69 -14.62 0.19
C PHE A 283 -10.29 -13.65 1.30
N VAL A 284 -11.26 -13.28 2.14
CA VAL A 284 -11.02 -12.59 3.41
C VAL A 284 -11.17 -13.55 4.59
N ASP A 285 -10.56 -13.20 5.71
CA ASP A 285 -10.73 -13.93 6.97
C ASP A 285 -11.98 -13.46 7.75
N ALA A 286 -12.16 -13.97 8.98
CA ALA A 286 -13.30 -13.63 9.83
C ALA A 286 -13.33 -12.15 10.24
N ASN A 287 -12.18 -11.49 10.24
CA ASN A 287 -12.01 -10.09 10.62
C ASN A 287 -12.00 -9.15 9.39
N GLY A 288 -12.13 -9.69 8.17
CA GLY A 288 -12.16 -8.93 6.92
C GLY A 288 -10.80 -8.73 6.27
N TYR A 289 -9.71 -9.29 6.80
CA TYR A 289 -8.37 -9.14 6.21
C TYR A 289 -8.20 -10.05 5.00
N MET A 290 -7.51 -9.54 3.98
CA MET A 290 -7.16 -10.30 2.79
C MET A 290 -6.16 -11.42 3.15
N LYS A 291 -6.51 -12.67 2.83
CA LYS A 291 -5.62 -13.81 3.14
C LYS A 291 -4.43 -13.92 2.19
N ARG A 292 -4.56 -13.37 0.98
CA ARG A 292 -3.50 -13.30 -0.04
C ARG A 292 -3.70 -12.03 -0.85
N ASP A 293 -2.66 -11.67 -1.59
CA ASP A 293 -2.71 -10.61 -2.58
C ASP A 293 -3.90 -10.78 -3.55
N GLY A 294 -4.66 -9.70 -3.78
CA GLY A 294 -5.83 -9.71 -4.65
C GLY A 294 -5.52 -10.24 -6.06
N ARG A 295 -4.31 -10.01 -6.59
CA ARG A 295 -3.83 -10.53 -7.89
C ARG A 295 -3.69 -12.04 -7.91
N ALA A 296 -3.31 -12.63 -6.78
CA ALA A 296 -3.13 -14.08 -6.64
C ALA A 296 -4.47 -14.82 -6.43
N MET A 297 -5.55 -14.10 -6.17
CA MET A 297 -6.85 -14.68 -5.88
C MET A 297 -7.73 -14.85 -7.12
N ARG A 298 -8.53 -15.92 -7.13
CA ARG A 298 -9.49 -16.22 -8.22
C ARG A 298 -10.84 -15.52 -8.02
N TRP A 299 -10.86 -14.34 -7.43
CA TRP A 299 -12.10 -13.62 -7.11
C TRP A 299 -12.88 -13.22 -8.36
N LYS A 300 -12.19 -12.89 -9.46
CA LYS A 300 -12.81 -12.60 -10.77
C LYS A 300 -13.62 -13.79 -11.28
N LYS A 301 -13.09 -15.02 -11.13
CA LYS A 301 -13.81 -16.24 -11.49
C LYS A 301 -15.03 -16.45 -10.59
N ALA A 302 -14.87 -16.25 -9.28
CA ALA A 302 -15.99 -16.36 -8.35
C ALA A 302 -17.11 -15.33 -8.63
N LEU A 303 -16.74 -14.12 -9.05
CA LEU A 303 -17.68 -13.08 -9.49
C LEU A 303 -18.41 -13.50 -10.76
N GLN A 304 -17.70 -14.02 -11.77
CA GLN A 304 -18.31 -14.52 -13.01
C GLN A 304 -19.30 -15.67 -12.77
N GLU A 305 -19.03 -16.54 -11.80
CA GLU A 305 -19.91 -17.63 -11.41
C GLU A 305 -21.16 -17.14 -10.65
N ASN A 306 -21.10 -15.97 -10.02
CA ASN A 306 -22.18 -15.41 -9.24
C ASN A 306 -23.01 -14.39 -10.05
N LYS A 307 -24.08 -14.88 -10.69
CA LYS A 307 -24.97 -14.05 -11.53
C LYS A 307 -25.77 -12.99 -10.76
N ASN A 308 -25.77 -13.00 -9.43
CA ASN A 308 -26.54 -12.05 -8.60
C ASN A 308 -25.79 -10.73 -8.33
N ILE A 309 -24.53 -10.63 -8.76
CA ILE A 309 -23.68 -9.46 -8.59
C ILE A 309 -23.40 -8.88 -9.97
N LEU A 310 -23.93 -7.68 -10.23
CA LEU A 310 -23.68 -6.93 -11.46
C LEU A 310 -22.63 -5.87 -11.16
N LEU A 311 -21.39 -6.12 -11.60
CA LEU A 311 -20.30 -5.14 -11.56
C LEU A 311 -19.98 -4.72 -13.00
N ASP A 312 -19.88 -3.42 -13.25
CA ASP A 312 -19.38 -2.93 -14.53
C ASP A 312 -17.99 -3.52 -14.80
N ARG A 313 -17.79 -4.08 -16.01
CA ARG A 313 -16.51 -4.64 -16.43
C ARG A 313 -15.36 -3.64 -16.32
N GLN A 314 -15.64 -2.34 -16.46
CA GLN A 314 -14.65 -1.26 -16.32
C GLN A 314 -14.14 -1.13 -14.88
N LEU A 315 -14.95 -1.49 -13.89
CA LEU A 315 -14.62 -1.38 -12.45
C LEU A 315 -13.89 -2.60 -11.91
N VAL A 316 -13.73 -3.67 -12.69
CA VAL A 316 -13.05 -4.90 -12.27
C VAL A 316 -11.59 -4.64 -11.84
N ASN A 317 -10.89 -3.73 -12.51
CA ASN A 317 -9.52 -3.37 -12.13
C ASN A 317 -9.47 -2.43 -10.91
N HIS A 318 -10.52 -1.62 -10.69
CA HIS A 318 -10.62 -0.78 -9.51
C HIS A 318 -10.80 -1.66 -8.26
N VAL A 319 -11.67 -2.67 -8.34
CA VAL A 319 -11.82 -3.66 -7.27
C VAL A 319 -10.53 -4.45 -7.07
N GLN A 320 -9.84 -4.86 -8.14
CA GLN A 320 -8.54 -5.55 -8.03
C GLN A 320 -7.54 -4.73 -7.20
N GLU A 321 -7.40 -3.44 -7.50
CA GLU A 321 -6.47 -2.54 -6.82
C GLU A 321 -6.78 -2.46 -5.33
N GLU A 322 -8.04 -2.25 -4.95
CA GLU A 322 -8.46 -2.19 -3.55
C GLU A 322 -8.19 -3.49 -2.78
N LEU A 323 -8.35 -4.65 -3.43
CA LEU A 323 -8.00 -5.93 -2.83
C LEU A 323 -6.48 -6.10 -2.64
N ASN A 324 -5.68 -5.57 -3.55
CA ASN A 324 -4.21 -5.59 -3.43
C ASN A 324 -3.75 -4.64 -2.32
N LEU A 325 -4.33 -3.44 -2.29
CA LEU A 325 -4.08 -2.40 -1.30
C LEU A 325 -4.41 -2.92 0.11
N ALA A 326 -5.58 -3.53 0.30
CA ALA A 326 -5.96 -4.11 1.58
C ALA A 326 -5.03 -5.23 2.05
N PHE A 327 -4.40 -5.98 1.12
CA PHE A 327 -3.38 -6.95 1.48
C PHE A 327 -2.03 -6.31 1.85
N ALA A 328 -1.74 -5.09 1.38
CA ALA A 328 -0.55 -4.31 1.67
C ALA A 328 0.77 -5.05 1.37
N TYR A 329 0.99 -5.43 0.11
CA TYR A 329 2.26 -5.98 -0.38
C TYR A 329 2.99 -5.04 -1.33
N HIS A 330 2.46 -4.78 -2.51
CA HIS A 330 3.13 -3.93 -3.51
C HIS A 330 2.05 -3.28 -4.38
N GLU A 331 1.40 -2.27 -3.82
CA GLU A 331 0.34 -1.50 -4.46
C GLU A 331 0.49 0.00 -4.20
N MET A 332 0.14 0.85 -5.18
CA MET A 332 0.09 2.30 -4.97
C MET A 332 -0.89 2.61 -3.83
N THR A 333 -0.71 3.72 -3.12
CA THR A 333 -1.66 4.10 -2.08
C THR A 333 -1.81 5.60 -1.84
N SER A 334 -3.07 5.97 -1.62
CA SER A 334 -3.56 7.27 -1.19
C SER A 334 -3.78 7.33 0.33
N LEU A 335 -3.69 6.22 1.06
CA LEU A 335 -4.00 6.17 2.50
C LEU A 335 -3.03 7.02 3.33
N GLN A 336 -1.80 7.19 2.84
CA GLN A 336 -0.74 7.99 3.47
C GLN A 336 -0.61 9.37 2.82
N SER A 337 -1.63 9.84 2.11
CA SER A 337 -1.59 11.14 1.43
C SER A 337 -1.26 12.29 2.38
N GLU A 338 -1.82 12.31 3.60
CA GLU A 338 -1.52 13.35 4.58
C GLU A 338 -0.01 13.46 4.88
N GLN A 339 0.67 12.32 5.08
CA GLN A 339 2.11 12.25 5.34
C GLN A 339 2.92 12.65 4.10
N ILE A 340 2.52 12.14 2.92
CA ILE A 340 3.14 12.43 1.63
C ILE A 340 3.13 13.94 1.34
N PHE A 341 1.96 14.58 1.47
CA PHE A 341 1.83 16.00 1.15
C PHE A 341 2.45 16.90 2.20
N LYS A 342 2.43 16.52 3.48
CA LYS A 342 3.20 17.21 4.52
C LYS A 342 4.70 17.18 4.25
N TRP A 343 5.22 16.04 3.77
CA TRP A 343 6.61 15.92 3.37
C TRP A 343 6.96 16.86 2.22
N PHE A 344 6.10 16.97 1.20
CA PHE A 344 6.31 17.94 0.15
C PHE A 344 6.31 19.37 0.70
N GLU A 345 5.30 19.73 1.48
CA GLU A 345 5.12 21.06 2.05
C GLU A 345 6.26 21.50 2.97
N SER A 346 6.85 20.58 3.75
CA SER A 346 7.97 20.89 4.64
C SER A 346 9.29 21.18 3.91
N HIS A 347 9.35 20.91 2.60
CA HIS A 347 10.57 21.02 1.78
C HIS A 347 10.41 22.01 0.61
N MET A 348 9.35 22.84 0.60
CA MET A 348 9.09 23.82 -0.46
C MET A 348 9.92 25.11 -0.36
N SER A 349 10.61 25.32 0.77
CA SER A 349 11.31 26.57 1.11
C SER A 349 12.76 26.62 0.65
#